data_AF-A0A0Q9J0R7-F1
#
_entry.id   AF-A0A0Q9J0R7-F1
#
_cell.length_a   1.000
_cell.length_b   1.000
_cell.length_c   1.000
_cell.angle_alpha   90.00
_cell.angle_beta   90.00
_cell.angle_gamma   90.00
#
_symmetry.space_group_name_H-M   'P 1'
#
loop_
_entity.id
_entity.type
_entity.pdbx_description
1 polymer ?
#
loop_
_entity_poly.entity_id
_entity_poly.type
_entity_poly.pdbx_seq_one_letter_code
_entity_poly.pdbx_strand_id
1 'polypeptide(L)'
;MPGAAALAHPRASWLCPQSGKLLSQGELMQATARKRVVLLGETHDVAEIHRWQLHVTTCLHLLRPQMAVGFEMFPRRVQPVLDAWVAGEMDTATFIERSDWAQVWGFDPELYLPLFHFCRQQRVKMLALNCHRPLVTQVGKLGWDVIPVEERDGVTPAAPATDAYRRYLAAITGGFATTPERPALASDRFVQAQQCWDRSFACRIADHLAVAEGDPLVVGIIGRGHLEYGHGTPYQLRYLGIEDIAVLLPTDRTGHDAAGIDGIADAIFRLDTPDPPSPRRERPRPA
;
A
#
# COMPACT_ATOMS: atom_id res chain seq x y z
N MET A 1 -31.12 10.21 16.97
CA MET A 1 -29.70 9.92 16.68
C MET A 1 -28.94 11.20 16.94
N PRO A 2 -28.07 11.27 17.96
CA PRO A 2 -27.19 12.43 18.13
C PRO A 2 -26.37 12.58 16.84
N GLY A 3 -26.38 13.76 16.23
CA GLY A 3 -25.63 14.02 15.00
C GLY A 3 -24.16 13.70 15.25
N ALA A 4 -23.57 12.84 14.43
CA ALA A 4 -22.17 12.47 14.59
C ALA A 4 -21.29 13.74 14.51
N ALA A 5 -20.34 13.88 15.43
CA ALA A 5 -19.54 15.09 15.54
C ALA A 5 -18.65 15.22 14.30
N ALA A 6 -18.93 16.21 13.46
CA ALA A 6 -18.14 16.51 12.29
C ALA A 6 -16.80 17.14 12.71
N LEU A 7 -15.70 16.49 12.39
CA LEU A 7 -14.35 17.00 12.56
C LEU A 7 -14.00 17.86 11.35
N ALA A 8 -13.73 19.14 11.56
CA ALA A 8 -13.19 20.00 10.52
C ALA A 8 -11.72 19.62 10.24
N HIS A 9 -11.34 19.57 8.96
CA HIS A 9 -9.98 19.27 8.54
C HIS A 9 -9.43 20.46 7.72
N PRO A 10 -8.67 21.37 8.33
CA PRO A 10 -8.10 22.53 7.65
C PRO A 10 -7.12 22.15 6.53
N ARG A 11 -6.97 23.02 5.53
CA ARG A 11 -6.01 22.81 4.43
C ARG A 11 -4.59 22.70 4.99
N ALA A 12 -3.76 21.89 4.33
CA ALA A 12 -2.34 21.72 4.66
C ALA A 12 -2.10 21.32 6.13
N SER A 13 -2.96 20.48 6.68
CA SER A 13 -2.84 20.00 8.06
C SER A 13 -2.89 18.48 8.13
N TRP A 14 -2.30 17.95 9.19
CA TRP A 14 -2.42 16.57 9.60
C TRP A 14 -3.45 16.47 10.72
N LEU A 15 -4.29 15.43 10.67
CA LEU A 15 -5.29 15.13 11.70
C LEU A 15 -5.06 13.71 12.23
N CYS A 16 -5.11 13.54 13.54
CA CYS A 16 -5.17 12.23 14.21
C CYS A 16 -6.60 11.71 14.17
N PRO A 17 -6.91 10.63 13.45
CA PRO A 17 -8.29 10.16 13.30
C PRO A 17 -8.96 9.74 14.61
N GLN A 18 -8.20 9.17 15.55
CA GLN A 18 -8.70 8.67 16.83
C GLN A 18 -9.07 9.80 17.80
N SER A 19 -8.33 10.91 17.77
CA SER A 19 -8.54 12.02 18.72
C SER A 19 -9.21 13.25 18.09
N GLY A 20 -9.28 13.32 16.76
CA GLY A 20 -9.72 14.50 16.02
C GLY A 20 -8.79 15.71 16.13
N LYS A 21 -7.62 15.57 16.78
CA LYS A 21 -6.67 16.66 16.98
C LYS A 21 -5.81 16.88 15.74
N LEU A 22 -5.51 18.15 15.48
CA LEU A 22 -4.48 18.52 14.51
C LEU A 22 -3.09 18.17 15.06
N LEU A 23 -2.24 17.68 14.18
CA LEU A 23 -0.88 17.25 14.50
C LEU A 23 0.14 18.21 13.89
N SER A 24 1.19 18.51 14.65
CA SER A 24 2.37 19.20 14.11
C SER A 24 3.09 18.27 13.13
N GLN A 25 3.34 18.76 11.91
CA GLN A 25 4.07 17.99 10.91
C GLN A 25 5.46 17.57 11.39
N GLY A 26 6.20 18.47 12.05
CA GLY A 26 7.56 18.18 12.53
C GLY A 26 7.57 17.07 13.57
N GLU A 27 6.68 17.15 14.56
CA GLU A 27 6.55 16.13 15.61
C GLU A 27 6.07 14.80 15.05
N LEU A 28 5.10 14.83 14.12
CA LEU A 28 4.62 13.63 13.43
C LEU A 28 5.75 12.95 12.66
N MET A 29 6.50 13.67 11.82
CA MET A 29 7.61 13.07 11.06
C MET A 29 8.68 12.48 11.98
N GLN A 30 9.02 13.13 13.09
CA GLN A 30 9.95 12.58 14.09
C GLN A 30 9.41 11.31 14.75
N ALA A 31 8.12 11.27 15.10
CA ALA A 31 7.48 10.09 15.68
C ALA A 31 7.40 8.93 14.67
N THR A 32 7.02 9.23 13.43
CA THR A 32 6.94 8.27 12.33
C THR A 32 8.31 7.70 11.96
N ALA A 33 9.38 8.49 11.99
CA ALA A 33 10.75 8.03 11.73
C ALA A 33 11.31 7.05 12.77
N ARG A 34 10.67 6.92 13.95
CA ARG A 34 11.02 5.91 14.96
C ARG A 34 10.41 4.54 14.68
N LYS A 35 9.49 4.45 13.72
CA LYS A 35 8.87 3.18 13.31
C LYS A 35 9.85 2.35 12.47
N ARG A 36 9.58 1.06 12.38
CA ARG A 36 10.29 0.15 11.48
C ARG A 36 9.67 0.13 10.08
N VAL A 37 8.35 0.33 10.01
CA VAL A 37 7.59 0.37 8.76
C VAL A 37 6.65 1.57 8.74
N VAL A 38 6.61 2.29 7.62
CA VAL A 38 5.67 3.39 7.39
C VAL A 38 4.95 3.15 6.07
N LEU A 39 3.63 3.04 6.11
CA LEU A 39 2.81 2.72 4.94
C LEU A 39 2.05 3.96 4.50
N LEU A 40 2.25 4.38 3.26
CA LEU A 40 1.65 5.56 2.65
C LEU A 40 0.58 5.13 1.67
N GLY A 41 -0.69 5.38 2.03
CA GLY A 41 -1.83 4.96 1.23
C GLY A 41 -2.05 5.80 -0.02
N GLU A 42 -2.57 5.16 -1.07
CA GLU A 42 -2.94 5.86 -2.31
C GLU A 42 -4.29 5.49 -2.92
N THR A 43 -4.77 6.42 -3.73
CA THR A 43 -5.61 6.14 -4.90
C THR A 43 -4.69 6.19 -6.12
N HIS A 44 -4.61 5.10 -6.87
CA HIS A 44 -3.51 4.82 -7.81
C HIS A 44 -3.36 5.75 -9.03
N ASP A 45 -4.39 6.53 -9.34
CA ASP A 45 -4.49 7.39 -10.52
C ASP A 45 -4.44 8.89 -10.19
N VAL A 46 -4.16 9.25 -8.94
CA VAL A 46 -4.14 10.65 -8.49
C VAL A 46 -2.71 11.14 -8.29
N ALA A 47 -2.21 11.96 -9.21
CA ALA A 47 -0.82 12.43 -9.22
C ALA A 47 -0.42 13.18 -7.93
N GLU A 48 -1.33 13.95 -7.34
CA GLU A 48 -1.12 14.72 -6.12
C GLU A 48 -0.82 13.82 -4.92
N ILE A 49 -1.41 12.62 -4.89
CA ILE A 49 -1.13 11.63 -3.84
C ILE A 49 0.31 11.14 -3.97
N HIS A 50 0.78 10.83 -5.17
CA HIS A 50 2.16 10.38 -5.38
C HIS A 50 3.20 11.46 -5.09
N ARG A 51 2.88 12.73 -5.38
CA ARG A 51 3.72 13.88 -4.96
C ARG A 51 3.78 13.99 -3.44
N TRP A 52 2.64 13.82 -2.75
CA TRP A 52 2.61 13.78 -1.29
C TRP A 52 3.41 12.60 -0.72
N GLN A 53 3.29 11.40 -1.30
CA GLN A 53 4.10 10.24 -0.92
C GLN A 53 5.60 10.53 -1.07
N LEU A 54 6.02 11.17 -2.16
CA LEU A 54 7.40 11.59 -2.36
C LEU A 54 7.87 12.59 -1.30
N HIS A 55 7.06 13.59 -0.96
CA HIS A 55 7.38 14.55 0.10
C HIS A 55 7.58 13.87 1.46
N VAL A 56 6.63 13.02 1.87
CA VAL A 56 6.73 12.28 3.13
C VAL A 56 7.96 11.37 3.14
N THR A 57 8.18 10.61 2.06
CA THR A 57 9.34 9.71 1.92
C THR A 57 10.66 10.48 2.01
N THR A 58 10.75 11.65 1.36
CA THR A 58 11.94 12.51 1.42
C THR A 58 12.21 13.01 2.84
N CYS A 59 11.17 13.47 3.56
CA CYS A 59 11.29 13.88 4.96
C CYS A 59 11.75 12.73 5.87
N LEU A 60 11.19 11.53 5.68
CA LEU A 60 11.58 10.35 6.45
C LEU A 60 13.01 9.93 6.13
N HIS A 61 13.43 10.01 4.86
CA HIS A 61 14.79 9.65 4.45
C HIS A 61 15.84 10.59 5.05
N LEU A 62 15.52 11.89 5.16
CA LEU A 62 16.36 12.85 5.88
C LEU A 62 16.61 12.44 7.34
N LEU A 63 15.59 11.86 8.01
CA LEU A 63 15.67 11.43 9.40
C LEU A 63 16.22 9.99 9.56
N ARG A 64 16.03 9.14 8.55
CA ARG A 64 16.41 7.72 8.51
C ARG A 64 17.03 7.40 7.14
N PRO A 65 18.34 7.70 6.95
CA PRO A 65 18.99 7.51 5.66
C PRO A 65 19.14 6.03 5.27
N GLN A 66 19.20 5.12 6.24
CA GLN A 66 19.05 3.68 5.99
C GLN A 66 17.56 3.39 5.75
N MET A 67 17.18 3.32 4.48
CA MET A 67 15.79 3.18 4.05
C MET A 67 15.66 2.24 2.85
N ALA A 68 14.53 1.55 2.78
CA ALA A 68 14.02 0.94 1.55
C ALA A 68 12.60 1.43 1.28
N VAL A 69 12.21 1.48 0.00
CA VAL A 69 10.85 1.83 -0.43
C VAL A 69 10.23 0.64 -1.15
N GLY A 70 9.15 0.12 -0.60
CA GLY A 70 8.37 -0.96 -1.19
C GLY A 70 7.22 -0.43 -2.04
N PHE A 71 6.97 -1.11 -3.15
CA PHE A 71 6.01 -0.72 -4.17
C PHE A 71 5.04 -1.86 -4.46
N GLU A 72 3.75 -1.61 -4.24
CA GLU A 72 2.67 -2.59 -4.48
C GLU A 72 2.64 -3.08 -5.93
N MET A 73 2.92 -2.23 -6.90
CA MET A 73 2.71 -2.55 -8.31
C MET A 73 3.68 -3.57 -8.89
N PHE A 74 4.82 -3.78 -8.22
CA PHE A 74 5.89 -4.61 -8.73
C PHE A 74 5.81 -6.03 -8.19
N PRO A 75 5.61 -7.06 -9.05
CA PRO A 75 5.69 -8.45 -8.63
C PRO A 75 7.13 -8.85 -8.32
N ARG A 76 7.32 -9.76 -7.38
CA ARG A 76 8.64 -10.21 -6.90
C ARG A 76 9.65 -10.52 -8.02
N ARG A 77 9.19 -11.11 -9.12
CA ARG A 77 10.04 -11.41 -10.30
C ARG A 77 10.78 -10.21 -10.89
N VAL A 78 10.30 -8.98 -10.70
CA VAL A 78 10.96 -7.77 -11.22
C VAL A 78 12.04 -7.22 -10.30
N GLN A 79 12.24 -7.79 -9.11
CA GLN A 79 13.24 -7.29 -8.15
C GLN A 79 14.63 -7.05 -8.77
N PRO A 80 15.18 -7.93 -9.64
CA PRO A 80 16.47 -7.66 -10.29
C PRO A 80 16.47 -6.40 -11.17
N VAL A 81 15.34 -6.08 -11.81
CA VAL A 81 15.19 -4.85 -12.62
C VAL A 81 15.16 -3.61 -11.72
N LEU A 82 14.48 -3.70 -10.57
CA LEU A 82 14.45 -2.62 -9.59
C LEU A 82 15.86 -2.36 -9.00
N ASP A 83 16.60 -3.41 -8.68
CA ASP A 83 17.96 -3.30 -8.16
C ASP A 83 18.90 -2.65 -9.21
N ALA A 84 18.83 -3.08 -10.48
CA ALA A 84 19.61 -2.49 -11.58
C ALA A 84 19.22 -1.02 -11.89
N TRP A 85 17.93 -0.67 -11.74
CA TRP A 85 17.47 0.72 -11.83
C TRP A 85 18.10 1.62 -10.77
N VAL A 86 18.09 1.17 -9.51
CA VAL A 86 18.69 1.91 -8.39
C VAL A 86 20.22 2.02 -8.57
N ALA A 87 20.87 0.99 -9.10
CA ALA A 87 22.29 1.00 -9.45
C ALA A 87 22.63 1.93 -10.63
N GLY A 88 21.61 2.39 -11.38
CA GLY A 88 21.77 3.30 -12.49
C GLY A 88 22.20 2.66 -13.81
N GLU A 89 21.98 1.35 -13.96
CA GLU A 89 22.48 0.52 -15.06
C GLU A 89 21.63 0.58 -16.35
N MET A 90 20.50 1.29 -16.31
CA MET A 90 19.61 1.45 -17.46
C MET A 90 19.01 2.87 -17.49
N ASP A 91 18.45 3.28 -18.63
CA ASP A 91 17.67 4.51 -18.73
C ASP A 91 16.19 4.30 -18.34
N THR A 92 15.42 5.40 -18.29
CA THR A 92 14.01 5.36 -17.89
C THR A 92 13.18 4.50 -18.84
N ALA A 93 13.39 4.61 -20.15
CA ALA A 93 12.63 3.85 -21.14
C ALA A 93 12.84 2.34 -20.97
N THR A 94 14.09 1.91 -20.83
CA THR A 94 14.48 0.51 -20.59
C THR A 94 13.92 0.01 -19.26
N PHE A 95 13.90 0.84 -18.21
CA PHE A 95 13.31 0.47 -16.93
C PHE A 95 11.81 0.20 -17.03
N ILE A 96 11.06 1.08 -17.71
CA ILE A 96 9.61 0.90 -17.91
C ILE A 96 9.31 -0.36 -18.70
N GLU A 97 10.10 -0.65 -19.74
CA GLU A 97 9.97 -1.88 -20.53
C GLU A 97 10.30 -3.14 -19.70
N ARG A 98 11.49 -3.19 -19.07
CA ARG A 98 11.97 -4.39 -18.36
C ARG A 98 11.21 -4.67 -17.06
N SER A 99 10.65 -3.63 -16.43
CA SER A 99 9.77 -3.81 -15.28
C SER A 99 8.37 -4.30 -15.68
N ASP A 100 8.11 -4.40 -16.99
CA ASP A 100 6.83 -4.84 -17.56
C ASP A 100 5.67 -3.94 -17.10
N TRP A 101 5.94 -2.64 -16.93
CA TRP A 101 5.05 -1.66 -16.30
C TRP A 101 3.62 -1.69 -16.86
N ALA A 102 3.51 -1.78 -18.19
CA ALA A 102 2.23 -1.79 -18.89
C ALA A 102 1.35 -2.99 -18.46
N GLN A 103 1.94 -4.15 -18.19
CA GLN A 103 1.20 -5.37 -17.86
C GLN A 103 1.02 -5.56 -16.36
N VAL A 104 2.02 -5.18 -15.56
CA VAL A 104 1.95 -5.28 -14.09
C VAL A 104 1.01 -4.22 -13.52
N TRP A 105 1.05 -2.98 -14.02
CA TRP A 105 0.26 -1.87 -13.49
C TRP A 105 -0.69 -1.26 -14.52
N GLY A 106 -0.15 -0.75 -15.63
CA GLY A 106 -0.94 -0.18 -16.73
C GLY A 106 -1.45 1.24 -16.49
N PHE A 107 -1.02 1.93 -15.44
CA PHE A 107 -1.20 3.38 -15.33
C PHE A 107 -0.11 4.14 -16.09
N ASP A 108 -0.29 5.44 -16.27
CA ASP A 108 0.78 6.30 -16.78
C ASP A 108 2.03 6.20 -15.88
N PRO A 109 3.21 5.81 -16.41
CA PRO A 109 4.44 5.79 -15.63
C PRO A 109 4.77 7.11 -14.94
N GLU A 110 4.41 8.25 -15.54
CA GLU A 110 4.72 9.58 -15.02
C GLU A 110 4.14 9.84 -13.63
N LEU A 111 3.09 9.11 -13.24
CA LEU A 111 2.54 9.17 -11.88
C LEU A 111 3.55 8.70 -10.82
N TYR A 112 4.39 7.72 -11.14
CA TYR A 112 5.28 7.04 -10.18
C TYR A 112 6.76 7.33 -10.44
N LEU A 113 7.13 7.75 -11.65
CA LEU A 113 8.52 8.06 -12.01
C LEU A 113 9.22 9.01 -11.02
N PRO A 114 8.57 10.04 -10.44
CA PRO A 114 9.21 10.85 -9.39
C PRO A 114 9.69 10.03 -8.18
N LEU A 115 8.90 9.05 -7.70
CA LEU A 115 9.30 8.15 -6.61
C LEU A 115 10.44 7.22 -7.03
N PHE A 116 10.40 6.71 -8.26
CA PHE A 116 11.43 5.80 -8.78
C PHE A 116 12.76 6.54 -8.99
N HIS A 117 12.70 7.77 -9.51
CA HIS A 117 13.87 8.63 -9.66
C HIS A 117 14.46 9.02 -8.31
N PHE A 118 13.63 9.32 -7.31
CA PHE A 118 14.09 9.53 -5.94
C PHE A 118 14.90 8.33 -5.44
N CYS A 119 14.36 7.11 -5.59
CA CYS A 119 15.06 5.90 -5.15
C CYS A 119 16.41 5.72 -5.83
N ARG A 120 16.48 5.93 -7.15
CA ARG A 120 17.74 5.87 -7.91
C ARG A 120 18.74 6.94 -7.48
N GLN A 121 18.32 8.19 -7.41
CA GLN A 121 19.21 9.32 -7.11
C GLN A 121 19.77 9.25 -5.69
N GLN A 122 18.98 8.78 -4.72
CA GLN A 122 19.38 8.64 -3.33
C GLN A 122 19.96 7.24 -3.01
N ARG A 123 20.07 6.35 -4.01
CA ARG A 123 20.46 4.94 -3.85
C ARG A 123 19.64 4.19 -2.79
N VAL A 124 18.36 4.55 -2.65
CA VAL A 124 17.42 3.91 -1.75
C VAL A 124 16.90 2.64 -2.42
N LYS A 125 16.99 1.50 -1.71
CA LYS A 125 16.57 0.21 -2.25
C LYS A 125 15.07 0.22 -2.56
N MET A 126 14.70 -0.24 -3.74
CA MET A 126 13.30 -0.49 -4.10
C MET A 126 12.94 -1.95 -3.80
N LEU A 127 11.76 -2.21 -3.23
CA LEU A 127 11.25 -3.55 -2.96
C LEU A 127 10.02 -3.84 -3.83
N ALA A 128 10.06 -4.94 -4.58
CA ALA A 128 8.89 -5.49 -5.26
C ALA A 128 8.02 -6.22 -4.23
N LEU A 129 6.85 -5.65 -3.89
CA LEU A 129 6.00 -6.14 -2.82
C LEU A 129 5.01 -7.23 -3.28
N ASN A 130 4.56 -7.16 -4.54
CA ASN A 130 3.49 -8.03 -5.02
C ASN A 130 3.97 -9.45 -5.31
N CYS A 131 3.03 -10.37 -5.34
CA CYS A 131 3.20 -11.68 -5.95
C CYS A 131 2.77 -11.63 -7.41
N HIS A 132 3.03 -12.69 -8.18
CA HIS A 132 2.49 -12.80 -9.52
C HIS A 132 0.94 -12.86 -9.49
N ARG A 133 0.31 -12.08 -10.37
CA ARG A 133 -1.16 -11.97 -10.45
C ARG A 133 -1.92 -13.30 -10.61
N PRO A 134 -1.40 -14.32 -11.32
CA PRO A 134 -2.06 -15.63 -11.36
C PRO A 134 -2.28 -16.26 -9.98
N LEU A 135 -1.36 -16.09 -9.02
CA LEU A 135 -1.50 -16.65 -7.68
C LEU A 135 -2.78 -16.13 -7.00
N VAL A 136 -2.96 -14.81 -6.97
CA VAL A 136 -4.14 -14.19 -6.35
C VAL A 136 -5.43 -14.65 -7.04
N THR A 137 -5.39 -14.79 -8.36
CA THR A 137 -6.53 -15.28 -9.15
C THR A 137 -6.84 -16.74 -8.80
N GLN A 138 -5.83 -17.58 -8.66
CA GLN A 138 -5.99 -19.00 -8.29
C GLN A 138 -6.48 -19.13 -6.85
N VAL A 139 -5.93 -18.38 -5.90
CA VAL A 139 -6.39 -18.33 -4.50
C VAL A 139 -7.86 -17.92 -4.44
N GLY A 140 -8.26 -16.87 -5.19
CA GLY A 140 -9.66 -16.44 -5.27
C GLY A 140 -10.60 -17.44 -5.99
N LYS A 141 -10.08 -18.45 -6.69
CA LYS A 141 -10.90 -19.47 -7.37
C LYS A 141 -10.93 -20.80 -6.62
N LEU A 142 -9.77 -21.23 -6.13
CA LEU A 142 -9.51 -22.57 -5.61
C LEU A 142 -9.34 -22.58 -4.08
N GLY A 143 -8.96 -21.45 -3.49
CA GLY A 143 -8.55 -21.35 -2.10
C GLY A 143 -7.04 -21.57 -1.93
N TRP A 144 -6.48 -21.00 -0.85
CA TRP A 144 -5.04 -21.03 -0.57
C TRP A 144 -4.46 -22.46 -0.42
N ASP A 145 -5.17 -23.34 0.27
CA ASP A 145 -4.66 -24.67 0.63
C ASP A 145 -4.46 -25.60 -0.57
N VAL A 146 -5.10 -25.29 -1.71
CA VAL A 146 -4.97 -26.04 -2.97
C VAL A 146 -3.70 -25.66 -3.73
N ILE A 147 -3.14 -24.48 -3.48
CA ILE A 147 -1.99 -23.98 -4.24
C ILE A 147 -0.70 -24.64 -3.72
N PRO A 148 0.09 -25.35 -4.55
CA PRO A 148 1.37 -25.94 -4.14
C PRO A 148 2.34 -24.90 -3.61
N VAL A 149 3.24 -25.27 -2.69
CA VAL A 149 4.12 -24.30 -1.99
C VAL A 149 5.06 -23.59 -2.97
N GLU A 150 5.57 -24.32 -3.95
CA GLU A 150 6.42 -23.86 -5.03
C GLU A 150 5.74 -22.83 -5.94
N GLU A 151 4.41 -22.83 -6.03
CA GLU A 151 3.61 -21.89 -6.83
C GLU A 151 3.21 -20.63 -6.04
N ARG A 152 3.56 -20.51 -4.75
CA ARG A 152 3.12 -19.40 -3.89
C ARG A 152 3.99 -18.14 -3.97
N ASP A 153 4.98 -18.08 -4.86
CA ASP A 153 5.88 -16.92 -5.03
C ASP A 153 6.63 -16.48 -3.74
N GLY A 154 6.80 -17.41 -2.79
CA GLY A 154 7.35 -17.12 -1.46
C GLY A 154 6.36 -16.49 -0.48
N VAL A 155 5.07 -16.35 -0.85
CA VAL A 155 4.02 -15.92 0.05
C VAL A 155 3.72 -17.04 1.07
N THR A 156 3.73 -16.68 2.35
CA THR A 156 3.36 -17.60 3.44
C THR A 156 1.86 -17.51 3.74
N PRO A 157 1.24 -18.45 4.46
CA PRO A 157 -0.18 -18.37 4.80
C PRO A 157 -0.55 -17.06 5.50
N ALA A 158 -1.64 -16.43 5.07
CA ALA A 158 -2.13 -15.19 5.67
C ALA A 158 -2.73 -15.42 7.06
N ALA A 159 -2.64 -14.42 7.94
CA ALA A 159 -3.42 -14.38 9.17
C ALA A 159 -4.92 -14.44 8.85
N PRO A 160 -5.77 -15.14 9.63
CA PRO A 160 -7.21 -15.20 9.36
C PRO A 160 -7.87 -13.81 9.33
N ALA A 161 -8.76 -13.58 8.38
CA ALA A 161 -9.48 -12.31 8.26
C ALA A 161 -10.39 -12.09 9.47
N THR A 162 -10.30 -10.91 10.08
CA THR A 162 -11.22 -10.50 11.14
C THR A 162 -12.60 -10.18 10.56
N ASP A 163 -13.64 -10.27 11.40
CA ASP A 163 -15.00 -9.88 10.97
C ASP A 163 -15.09 -8.41 10.57
N ALA A 164 -14.29 -7.54 11.20
CA ALA A 164 -14.19 -6.14 10.84
C ALA A 164 -13.66 -5.98 9.40
N TYR A 165 -12.60 -6.71 9.04
CA TYR A 165 -12.06 -6.66 7.67
C TYR A 165 -13.08 -7.18 6.64
N ARG A 166 -13.77 -8.28 6.96
CA ARG A 166 -14.83 -8.84 6.10
C ARG A 166 -15.95 -7.83 5.85
N ARG A 167 -16.41 -7.13 6.90
CA ARG A 167 -17.41 -6.06 6.77
C ARG A 167 -16.90 -4.87 5.96
N TYR A 168 -15.64 -4.47 6.17
CA TYR A 168 -15.00 -3.41 5.39
C TYR A 168 -14.97 -3.75 3.90
N LEU A 169 -14.46 -4.94 3.55
CA LEU A 169 -14.43 -5.42 2.16
C LEU A 169 -15.84 -5.53 1.55
N ALA A 170 -16.83 -5.93 2.35
CA ALA A 170 -18.22 -5.96 1.92
C ALA A 170 -18.70 -4.55 1.55
N ALA A 171 -18.45 -3.56 2.40
CA ALA A 171 -18.92 -2.19 2.19
C ALA A 171 -18.35 -1.56 0.92
N ILE A 172 -17.05 -1.73 0.66
CA ILE A 172 -16.38 -1.12 -0.51
C ILE A 172 -16.71 -1.82 -1.84
N THR A 173 -17.19 -3.07 -1.81
CA THR A 173 -17.58 -3.83 -3.01
C THR A 173 -19.08 -3.75 -3.32
N GLY A 174 -19.84 -2.93 -2.59
CA GLY A 174 -21.30 -2.81 -2.75
C GLY A 174 -22.10 -3.93 -2.05
N GLY A 175 -21.48 -4.61 -1.09
CA GLY A 175 -22.03 -5.69 -0.29
C GLY A 175 -21.71 -7.07 -0.87
N PHE A 176 -21.09 -7.95 -0.06
CA PHE A 176 -21.29 -9.39 -0.21
C PHE A 176 -22.70 -9.75 0.24
N ALA A 177 -23.72 -9.18 -0.39
CA ALA A 177 -25.06 -9.69 -0.19
C ALA A 177 -25.02 -11.17 -0.58
N THR A 178 -25.21 -12.04 0.40
CA THR A 178 -25.48 -13.46 0.17
C THR A 178 -26.82 -13.53 -0.54
N THR A 179 -26.81 -13.33 -1.84
CA THR A 179 -27.92 -13.68 -2.71
C THR A 179 -27.76 -15.16 -3.06
N PRO A 180 -28.84 -15.84 -3.49
CA PRO A 180 -28.72 -17.18 -4.09
C PRO A 180 -27.68 -17.24 -5.22
N GLU A 181 -27.36 -16.09 -5.85
CA GLU A 181 -26.41 -15.93 -6.94
C GLU A 181 -24.94 -15.75 -6.50
N ARG A 182 -24.66 -15.39 -5.23
CA ARG A 182 -23.30 -15.32 -4.67
C ARG A 182 -23.22 -16.08 -3.33
N PRO A 183 -22.79 -17.36 -3.35
CA PRO A 183 -22.65 -18.17 -2.15
C PRO A 183 -21.66 -17.56 -1.13
N ALA A 184 -21.82 -17.89 0.16
CA ALA A 184 -20.88 -17.48 1.22
C ALA A 184 -19.42 -17.83 0.88
N LEU A 185 -19.19 -18.97 0.22
CA LEU A 185 -17.88 -19.39 -0.28
C LEU A 185 -17.25 -18.41 -1.29
N ALA A 186 -18.06 -17.74 -2.12
CA ALA A 186 -17.56 -16.74 -3.07
C ALA A 186 -17.10 -15.45 -2.37
N SER A 187 -17.78 -15.08 -1.28
CA SER A 187 -17.33 -13.99 -0.38
C SER A 187 -16.02 -14.34 0.31
N ASP A 188 -15.91 -15.55 0.87
CA ASP A 188 -14.68 -16.04 1.51
C ASP A 188 -13.50 -16.09 0.55
N ARG A 189 -13.73 -16.55 -0.68
CA ARG A 189 -12.70 -16.59 -1.73
C ARG A 189 -12.21 -15.20 -2.13
N PHE A 190 -13.11 -14.22 -2.23
CA PHE A 190 -12.72 -12.83 -2.47
C PHE A 190 -11.85 -12.30 -1.32
N VAL A 191 -12.26 -12.56 -0.07
CA VAL A 191 -11.46 -12.17 1.11
C VAL A 191 -10.08 -12.81 1.06
N GLN A 192 -9.98 -14.11 0.75
CA GLN A 192 -8.69 -14.80 0.61
C GLN A 192 -7.81 -14.18 -0.50
N ALA A 193 -8.40 -13.73 -1.61
CA ALA A 193 -7.64 -13.03 -2.65
C ALA A 193 -7.06 -11.70 -2.15
N GLN A 194 -7.83 -10.91 -1.41
CA GLN A 194 -7.34 -9.67 -0.78
C GLN A 194 -6.22 -9.96 0.22
N GLN A 195 -6.41 -10.97 1.06
CA GLN A 195 -5.39 -11.40 2.02
C GLN A 195 -4.12 -11.91 1.35
N CYS A 196 -4.23 -12.53 0.17
CA CYS A 196 -3.06 -12.95 -0.60
C CYS A 196 -2.19 -11.76 -1.02
N TRP A 197 -2.81 -10.65 -1.47
CA TRP A 197 -2.09 -9.41 -1.73
C TRP A 197 -1.46 -8.84 -0.46
N ASP A 198 -2.25 -8.62 0.59
CA ASP A 198 -1.79 -8.08 1.88
C ASP A 198 -0.61 -8.88 2.45
N ARG A 199 -0.72 -10.21 2.38
CA ARG A 199 0.28 -11.13 2.88
C ARG A 199 1.54 -11.10 2.03
N SER A 200 1.42 -10.99 0.72
CA SER A 200 2.58 -10.83 -0.15
C SER A 200 3.35 -9.57 0.22
N PHE A 201 2.67 -8.42 0.38
CA PHE A 201 3.32 -7.17 0.73
C PHE A 201 4.04 -7.28 2.07
N ALA A 202 3.36 -7.84 3.07
CA ALA A 202 3.92 -8.05 4.40
C ALA A 202 5.13 -9.00 4.40
N CYS A 203 5.08 -10.12 3.66
CA CYS A 203 6.21 -11.05 3.55
C CYS A 203 7.42 -10.36 2.95
N ARG A 204 7.24 -9.59 1.86
CA ARG A 204 8.36 -8.91 1.20
C ARG A 204 9.04 -7.85 2.08
N ILE A 205 8.26 -7.12 2.88
CA ILE A 205 8.78 -6.19 3.89
C ILE A 205 9.51 -6.96 5.00
N ALA A 206 8.91 -8.05 5.52
CA ALA A 206 9.50 -8.85 6.59
C ALA A 206 10.80 -9.53 6.17
N ASP A 207 10.85 -10.12 4.96
CA ASP A 207 12.04 -10.72 4.39
C ASP A 207 13.20 -9.71 4.35
N HIS A 208 12.91 -8.49 3.89
CA HIS A 208 13.93 -7.44 3.82
C HIS A 208 14.43 -7.07 5.21
N LEU A 209 13.53 -6.84 6.17
CA LEU A 209 13.89 -6.51 7.55
C LEU A 209 14.65 -7.63 8.27
N ALA A 210 14.45 -8.90 7.88
CA ALA A 210 15.13 -10.05 8.48
C ALA A 210 16.57 -10.21 8.01
N VAL A 211 16.89 -9.78 6.79
CA VAL A 211 18.23 -9.94 6.18
C VAL A 211 19.01 -8.65 6.05
N ALA A 212 18.37 -7.49 6.27
CA ALA A 212 19.05 -6.21 6.17
C ALA A 212 20.08 -6.04 7.28
N GLU A 213 21.23 -5.47 6.93
CA GLU A 213 22.20 -5.00 7.89
C GLU A 213 21.70 -3.68 8.52
N GLY A 214 21.83 -3.55 9.85
CA GLY A 214 21.38 -2.37 10.58
C GLY A 214 19.89 -2.38 10.92
N ASP A 215 19.29 -1.19 10.99
CA ASP A 215 17.87 -0.99 11.28
C ASP A 215 17.27 -0.06 10.21
N PRO A 216 17.02 -0.56 8.98
CA PRO A 216 16.45 0.28 7.95
C PRO A 216 14.97 0.56 8.21
N LEU A 217 14.54 1.78 7.90
CA LEU A 217 13.12 2.10 7.79
C LEU A 217 12.59 1.59 6.44
N VAL A 218 11.45 0.89 6.44
CA VAL A 218 10.75 0.52 5.20
C VAL A 218 9.54 1.43 4.99
N VAL A 219 9.52 2.15 3.87
CA VAL A 219 8.35 2.93 3.43
C VAL A 219 7.57 2.13 2.38
N GLY A 220 6.28 1.88 2.58
CA GLY A 220 5.43 1.17 1.62
C GLY A 220 4.49 2.11 0.85
N ILE A 221 4.54 2.06 -0.47
CA ILE A 221 3.62 2.75 -1.39
C ILE A 221 2.54 1.73 -1.82
N ILE A 222 1.37 1.83 -1.19
CA ILE A 222 0.33 0.79 -1.25
C ILE A 222 -1.06 1.44 -1.36
N GLY A 223 -1.94 0.88 -2.18
CA GLY A 223 -3.34 1.25 -2.30
C GLY A 223 -4.03 1.26 -0.95
N ARG A 224 -4.75 2.35 -0.66
CA ARG A 224 -5.32 2.62 0.68
C ARG A 224 -6.22 1.51 1.21
N GLY A 225 -6.91 0.77 0.33
CA GLY A 225 -7.78 -0.36 0.72
C GLY A 225 -7.05 -1.48 1.46
N HIS A 226 -5.75 -1.64 1.22
CA HIS A 226 -4.89 -2.61 1.91
C HIS A 226 -4.34 -2.10 3.26
N LEU A 227 -4.59 -0.83 3.60
CA LEU A 227 -4.03 -0.16 4.77
C LEU A 227 -5.09 0.31 5.78
N GLU A 228 -6.23 0.75 5.28
CA GLU A 228 -7.29 1.36 6.09
C GLU A 228 -7.74 0.48 7.25
N TYR A 229 -7.96 1.13 8.39
CA TYR A 229 -8.36 0.50 9.66
C TYR A 229 -7.37 -0.57 10.17
N GLY A 230 -6.17 -0.61 9.59
CA GLY A 230 -5.14 -1.57 9.90
C GLY A 230 -5.48 -3.00 9.51
N HIS A 231 -6.47 -3.24 8.65
CA HIS A 231 -7.01 -4.58 8.38
C HIS A 231 -6.17 -5.46 7.44
N GLY A 232 -5.56 -4.88 6.42
CA GLY A 232 -4.82 -5.61 5.38
C GLY A 232 -3.35 -5.81 5.74
N THR A 233 -2.47 -5.17 4.99
CA THR A 233 -1.00 -5.25 5.16
C THR A 233 -0.54 -4.95 6.60
N PRO A 234 -1.05 -3.92 7.31
CA PRO A 234 -0.66 -3.68 8.70
C PRO A 234 -0.96 -4.86 9.63
N TYR A 235 -2.10 -5.54 9.44
CA TYR A 235 -2.46 -6.73 10.23
C TYR A 235 -1.53 -7.90 9.92
N GLN A 236 -1.22 -8.13 8.64
CA GLN A 236 -0.31 -9.21 8.23
C GLN A 236 1.12 -8.99 8.73
N LEU A 237 1.61 -7.74 8.76
CA LEU A 237 2.92 -7.39 9.32
C LEU A 237 2.97 -7.67 10.84
N ARG A 238 1.93 -7.28 11.59
CA ARG A 238 1.84 -7.60 13.03
C ARG A 238 1.82 -9.11 13.27
N TYR A 239 1.11 -9.87 12.43
CA TYR A 239 1.12 -11.33 12.49
C TYR A 239 2.48 -11.94 12.17
N LEU A 240 3.35 -11.24 11.44
CA LEU A 240 4.75 -11.60 11.22
C LEU A 240 5.69 -11.10 12.33
N GLY A 241 5.15 -10.51 13.41
CA GLY A 241 5.94 -9.99 14.53
C GLY A 241 6.52 -8.59 14.32
N ILE A 242 6.04 -7.84 13.32
CA ILE A 242 6.45 -6.45 13.08
C ILE A 242 5.37 -5.53 13.64
N GLU A 243 5.59 -4.96 14.82
CA GLU A 243 4.59 -4.15 15.52
C GLU A 243 4.75 -2.64 15.30
N ASP A 244 5.99 -2.18 15.12
CA ASP A 244 6.34 -0.76 14.94
C ASP A 244 6.01 -0.27 13.53
N ILE A 245 4.71 -0.12 13.27
CA ILE A 245 4.14 0.33 12.00
C ILE A 245 3.48 1.70 12.20
N ALA A 246 3.53 2.56 11.19
CA ALA A 246 2.61 3.69 11.03
C ALA A 246 1.93 3.64 9.65
N VAL A 247 0.67 4.05 9.60
CA VAL A 247 -0.13 4.23 8.38
C VAL A 247 -0.47 5.70 8.24
N LEU A 248 -0.13 6.29 7.09
CA LEU A 248 -0.47 7.67 6.75
C LEU A 248 -1.33 7.66 5.48
N LEU A 249 -2.43 8.42 5.48
CA LEU A 249 -3.33 8.51 4.33
C LEU A 249 -3.56 9.96 3.89
N PRO A 250 -3.67 10.24 2.58
CA PRO A 250 -4.18 11.51 2.10
C PRO A 250 -5.72 11.53 2.06
N THR A 251 -6.29 12.72 2.11
CA THR A 251 -7.70 12.98 1.83
C THR A 251 -7.87 14.38 1.24
N ASP A 252 -8.88 14.59 0.42
CA ASP A 252 -9.31 15.89 -0.10
C ASP A 252 -10.50 16.47 0.68
N ARG A 253 -11.08 15.68 1.59
CA ARG A 253 -12.27 16.05 2.36
C ARG A 253 -11.96 17.19 3.33
N THR A 254 -12.87 18.15 3.39
CA THR A 254 -12.77 19.33 4.27
C THR A 254 -13.22 19.04 5.71
N GLY A 255 -13.88 17.90 5.92
CA GLY A 255 -14.28 17.42 7.23
C GLY A 255 -14.66 15.94 7.20
N HIS A 256 -14.79 15.36 8.39
CA HIS A 256 -14.98 13.94 8.60
C HIS A 256 -16.03 13.66 9.65
N ASP A 257 -16.78 12.58 9.49
CA ASP A 257 -17.44 11.96 10.63
C ASP A 257 -16.38 11.29 11.51
N ALA A 258 -16.33 11.64 12.80
CA ALA A 258 -15.36 11.09 13.74
C ALA A 258 -15.44 9.55 13.81
N ALA A 259 -16.64 8.98 13.84
CA ALA A 259 -16.82 7.53 13.88
C ALA A 259 -16.35 6.87 12.58
N GLY A 260 -16.61 7.50 11.43
CA GLY A 260 -16.20 7.04 10.12
C GLY A 260 -14.70 7.16 9.80
N ILE A 261 -13.89 7.78 10.65
CA ILE A 261 -12.42 7.78 10.49
C ILE A 261 -11.68 7.19 11.70
N ASP A 262 -12.37 6.83 12.78
CA ASP A 262 -11.72 6.24 13.94
C ASP A 262 -10.98 4.96 13.55
N GLY A 263 -9.70 4.89 13.94
CA GLY A 263 -8.82 3.78 13.59
C GLY A 263 -8.37 3.71 12.12
N ILE A 264 -8.82 4.59 11.20
CA ILE A 264 -8.56 4.44 9.75
C ILE A 264 -7.07 4.46 9.40
N ALA A 265 -6.27 5.23 10.14
CA ALA A 265 -4.82 5.41 10.00
C ALA A 265 -4.25 6.06 11.27
N ASP A 266 -2.92 6.17 11.38
CA ASP A 266 -2.27 6.90 12.48
C ASP A 266 -2.36 8.42 12.28
N ALA A 267 -2.30 8.89 11.02
CA ALA A 267 -2.59 10.28 10.67
C ALA A 267 -3.13 10.40 9.24
N ILE A 268 -3.97 11.41 9.03
CA ILE A 268 -4.49 11.77 7.70
C ILE A 268 -4.04 13.18 7.32
N PHE A 269 -3.61 13.38 6.08
CA PHE A 269 -3.23 14.69 5.56
C PHE A 269 -4.26 15.22 4.57
N ARG A 270 -4.67 16.48 4.73
CA ARG A 270 -5.55 17.12 3.76
C ARG A 270 -4.79 17.70 2.57
N LEU A 271 -4.93 17.05 1.42
CA LEU A 271 -4.64 17.61 0.11
C LEU A 271 -5.69 18.66 -0.26
N ASP A 272 -5.32 19.56 -1.16
CA ASP A 272 -6.33 20.36 -1.86
C ASP A 272 -7.14 19.47 -2.82
N THR A 273 -8.19 20.02 -3.44
CA THR A 273 -8.93 19.29 -4.47
C THR A 273 -7.95 18.80 -5.55
N PRO A 274 -7.77 17.48 -5.72
CA PRO A 274 -6.78 16.96 -6.66
C PRO A 274 -7.23 17.18 -8.11
N ASP A 275 -6.25 17.17 -9.02
CA ASP A 275 -6.55 17.12 -10.44
C ASP A 275 -7.32 15.82 -10.77
N PRO A 276 -8.05 15.78 -11.89
CA PRO A 276 -8.79 14.59 -12.29
C PRO A 276 -7.89 13.34 -12.37
N PRO A 277 -8.38 12.17 -11.95
CA PRO A 277 -7.61 10.94 -12.02
C PRO A 277 -7.14 10.62 -13.45
N SER A 278 -5.90 10.16 -13.57
CA SER A 278 -5.31 9.72 -14.84
C SER A 278 -5.68 8.26 -15.10
N PRO A 279 -6.53 7.96 -16.10
CA PRO A 279 -7.05 6.61 -16.29
C PRO A 279 -5.94 5.61 -16.65
N ARG A 280 -6.19 4.33 -16.36
CA ARG A 280 -5.32 3.25 -16.86
C ARG A 280 -5.25 3.30 -18.38
N ARG A 281 -4.06 3.12 -18.92
CA ARG A 281 -3.83 2.95 -20.36
C ARG A 281 -4.36 1.58 -20.79
N GLU A 282 -4.89 1.50 -22.01
CA GLU A 282 -5.30 0.21 -22.57
C GLU A 282 -4.10 -0.75 -22.64
N ARG A 283 -4.29 -1.98 -22.15
CA ARG A 283 -3.25 -3.00 -22.23
C ARG A 283 -3.04 -3.38 -23.69
N PRO A 284 -1.78 -3.45 -24.18
CA PRO A 284 -1.51 -4.08 -25.47
C PRO A 284 -2.09 -5.49 -25.46
N ARG A 285 -2.89 -5.85 -26.47
CA ARG A 285 -3.32 -7.24 -26.64
C ARG A 285 -2.06 -8.09 -26.88
N PRO A 286 -1.91 -9.26 -26.23
CA PRO A 286 -0.84 -10.17 -26.59
C PRO A 286 -1.00 -10.55 -28.08
N ALA A 287 0.10 -10.54 -28.81
CA ALA A 287 0.18 -10.98 -30.20
C ALA A 287 -0.03 -12.50 -30.30
#